data_AF-A0A8J8HJA5-F1
#
_entry.id   AF-A0A8J8HJA5-F1
#
_cell.length_a   1.000
_cell.length_b   1.000
_cell.length_c   1.000
_cell.angle_alpha   90.00
_cell.angle_beta   90.00
_cell.angle_gamma   90.00
#
_symmetry.space_group_name_H-M   'P 1'
#
loop_
_entity.id
_entity.type
_entity.pdbx_description
1 polymer ?
#
loop_
_entity_poly.entity_id
_entity_poly.type
_entity_poly.pdbx_seq_one_letter_code
_entity_poly.pdbx_strand_id
1 'polypeptide(L)'
;MSDAFLTPAPGAKAAKLCGILAIVFALTCVGFPIAIALGIVALVQQAKAKRLAKAEPQTYQPVPATGLVTGIIGLVLPVLMLPFVGIVSAIAIPALLGQRERAREVAVQAMVEAARQQAELIVTDLHAKAPGQVPSQDVVIQALSRDPGILAFKNPYNPAAPAFKRGKEGVLGTVTVYPDMEEVGGVTTWSVKFRGTIRRGGQERLIEAEVITHTQEKVHGRTEDGWEVVQPPAEPPAQKN
;
A
#
# COMPACT_ATOMS: atom_id res chain seq x y z
N MET A 1 32.50 3.10 -70.16
CA MET A 1 32.15 4.01 -69.03
C MET A 1 31.61 3.14 -67.92
N SER A 2 32.49 2.72 -67.01
CA SER A 2 32.13 1.92 -65.85
C SER A 2 31.59 2.88 -64.79
N ASP A 3 30.27 2.85 -64.58
CA ASP A 3 29.63 3.49 -63.43
C ASP A 3 30.22 2.88 -62.15
N ALA A 4 31.21 3.56 -61.58
CA ALA A 4 31.76 3.20 -60.29
C ALA A 4 30.64 3.38 -59.27
N PHE A 5 30.02 2.27 -58.85
CA PHE A 5 29.03 2.24 -57.78
C PHE A 5 29.71 2.73 -56.49
N LEU A 6 29.61 4.04 -56.24
CA LEU A 6 30.09 4.67 -55.01
C LEU A 6 29.42 3.97 -53.82
N THR A 7 30.22 3.53 -52.85
CA THR A 7 29.71 2.79 -51.70
C THR A 7 29.23 3.76 -50.61
N PRO A 8 28.19 3.41 -49.83
CA PRO A 8 27.75 4.25 -48.72
C PRO A 8 28.81 4.26 -47.62
N ALA A 9 29.17 5.45 -47.13
CA ALA A 9 30.18 5.60 -46.08
C ALA A 9 29.80 4.81 -44.80
N PRO A 10 30.75 4.05 -44.22
CA PRO A 10 30.50 3.28 -43.00
C PRO A 10 30.06 4.22 -41.86
N GLY A 11 28.95 3.85 -41.19
CA GLY A 11 28.33 4.65 -40.13
C GLY A 11 27.11 5.49 -40.56
N ALA A 12 26.89 5.75 -41.86
CA ALA A 12 25.74 6.54 -42.31
C ALA A 12 24.38 5.85 -42.07
N LYS A 13 24.32 4.52 -42.23
CA LYS A 13 23.09 3.74 -41.96
C LYS A 13 22.81 3.62 -40.45
N ALA A 14 23.86 3.41 -39.66
CA ALA A 14 23.75 3.27 -38.21
C ALA A 14 23.37 4.62 -37.54
N ALA A 15 23.88 5.76 -38.03
CA ALA A 15 23.47 7.08 -37.57
C ALA A 15 21.95 7.33 -37.77
N LYS A 16 21.39 6.93 -38.92
CA LYS A 16 19.95 7.05 -39.20
C LYS A 16 19.10 6.19 -38.26
N LEU A 17 19.43 4.90 -38.13
CA LEU A 17 18.73 3.97 -37.24
C LEU A 17 18.78 4.43 -35.78
N CYS A 18 19.95 4.86 -35.32
CA CYS A 18 20.16 5.34 -33.96
C CYS A 18 19.37 6.63 -33.68
N GLY A 19 19.32 7.56 -34.63
CA GLY A 19 18.51 8.78 -34.51
C GLY A 19 17.00 8.52 -34.51
N ILE A 20 16.51 7.59 -35.34
CA ILE A 20 15.09 7.19 -35.33
C ILE A 20 14.72 6.51 -34.01
N LEU A 21 15.55 5.57 -33.55
CA LEU A 21 15.33 4.90 -32.26
C LEU A 21 15.35 5.90 -31.10
N ALA A 22 16.24 6.89 -31.11
CA ALA A 22 16.27 7.95 -30.12
C ALA A 22 14.92 8.71 -30.05
N ILE A 23 14.32 9.03 -31.20
CA ILE A 23 13.00 9.69 -31.25
C ILE A 23 11.89 8.78 -30.69
N VAL A 24 11.88 7.50 -31.04
CA VAL A 24 10.87 6.55 -30.53
C VAL A 24 10.99 6.38 -29.02
N PHE A 25 12.21 6.25 -28.49
CA PHE A 25 12.45 6.17 -27.04
C PHE A 25 12.14 7.49 -26.32
N ALA A 26 12.35 8.63 -26.97
CA ALA A 26 11.96 9.94 -26.45
C ALA A 26 10.43 10.07 -26.32
N LEU A 27 9.68 9.63 -27.35
CA LEU A 27 8.22 9.72 -27.38
C LEU A 27 7.52 8.77 -26.41
N THR A 28 8.11 7.61 -26.15
CA THR A 28 7.53 6.62 -25.23
C THR A 28 7.80 6.94 -23.76
N CYS A 29 8.65 7.92 -23.45
CA CYS A 29 9.05 8.31 -22.08
C CYS A 29 9.67 7.19 -21.21
N VAL A 30 9.79 5.95 -21.70
CA VAL A 30 10.36 4.80 -20.97
C VAL A 30 11.89 4.84 -20.96
N GLY A 31 12.50 5.51 -21.94
CA GLY A 31 13.94 5.44 -22.19
C GLY A 31 14.65 6.78 -22.22
N PHE A 32 14.24 7.79 -21.44
CA PHE A 32 14.88 9.12 -21.45
C PHE A 32 16.44 9.08 -21.43
N PRO A 33 17.11 8.34 -20.52
CA PRO A 33 18.57 8.25 -20.54
C PRO A 33 19.11 7.50 -21.78
N ILE A 34 18.37 6.50 -22.28
CA ILE A 34 18.74 5.71 -23.46
C ILE A 34 18.59 6.56 -24.74
N ALA A 35 17.54 7.37 -24.85
CA ALA A 35 17.29 8.26 -25.98
C ALA A 35 18.40 9.31 -26.13
N ILE A 36 18.88 9.86 -25.01
CA ILE A 36 20.00 10.80 -25.01
C ILE A 36 21.28 10.11 -25.49
N ALA A 37 21.60 8.93 -24.96
CA ALA A 37 22.78 8.17 -25.38
C ALA A 37 22.74 7.83 -26.88
N LEU A 38 21.59 7.36 -27.39
CA LEU A 38 21.39 7.06 -28.81
C LEU A 38 21.46 8.33 -29.68
N GLY A 39 20.93 9.46 -29.22
CA GLY A 39 21.06 10.75 -29.90
C GLY A 39 22.52 11.17 -30.07
N ILE A 40 23.33 11.06 -29.01
CA ILE A 40 24.77 11.39 -29.05
C ILE A 40 25.52 10.45 -30.01
N VAL A 41 25.27 9.14 -29.93
CA VAL A 41 25.91 8.16 -30.82
C VAL A 41 25.58 8.43 -32.29
N ALA A 42 24.34 8.81 -32.60
CA ALA A 42 23.93 9.19 -33.96
C ALA A 42 24.73 10.40 -34.48
N LEU A 43 24.94 11.43 -33.65
CA LEU A 43 25.72 12.62 -34.00
C LEU A 43 27.19 12.30 -34.26
N VAL A 44 27.81 11.48 -33.40
CA VAL A 44 29.23 11.09 -33.54
C VAL A 44 29.44 10.26 -34.81
N GLN A 45 28.55 9.30 -35.10
CA GLN A 45 28.64 8.48 -36.30
C GLN A 45 28.42 9.29 -37.59
N GLN A 46 27.50 10.25 -37.57
CA GLN A 46 27.29 11.16 -38.69
C GLN A 46 28.53 12.04 -38.95
N ALA A 47 29.14 12.59 -37.90
CA ALA A 47 30.36 13.39 -38.02
C ALA A 47 31.52 12.57 -38.60
N LYS A 48 31.67 11.31 -38.18
CA LYS A 48 32.68 10.38 -38.71
C LYS A 48 32.43 10.05 -40.18
N ALA A 49 31.19 9.74 -40.56
CA ALA A 49 30.81 9.45 -41.94
C ALA A 49 31.04 10.66 -42.87
N LYS A 50 30.73 11.88 -42.41
CA LYS A 50 30.95 13.12 -43.17
C LYS A 50 32.44 13.43 -43.37
N ARG A 51 33.30 13.11 -42.40
CA ARG A 51 34.76 13.27 -42.54
C ARG A 51 35.33 12.29 -43.56
N LEU A 52 34.91 11.02 -43.52
CA LEU A 52 35.37 9.99 -44.47
C LEU A 52 34.91 10.28 -45.90
N ALA A 53 33.65 10.68 -46.09
CA ALA A 53 33.14 11.04 -47.42
C ALA A 53 33.80 12.30 -48.02
N LYS A 54 34.36 13.19 -47.19
CA LYS A 54 35.16 14.34 -47.64
C LYS A 54 36.61 13.98 -47.96
N ALA A 55 37.19 13.01 -47.25
CA ALA A 55 38.56 12.57 -47.46
C ALA A 55 38.70 11.75 -48.75
N GLU A 56 37.68 10.95 -49.10
CA GLU A 56 37.70 10.09 -50.27
C GLU A 56 36.42 10.22 -51.11
N PRO A 57 36.26 11.34 -51.85
CA PRO A 57 35.05 11.60 -52.65
C PRO A 57 34.92 10.66 -53.87
N GLN A 58 35.99 9.98 -54.27
CA GLN A 58 35.96 8.98 -55.35
C GLN A 58 35.49 7.60 -54.89
N THR A 59 35.49 7.32 -53.57
CA THR A 59 35.13 6.02 -52.98
C THR A 59 33.72 6.04 -52.39
N TYR A 60 33.31 7.18 -51.83
CA TYR A 60 32.10 7.28 -51.01
C TYR A 60 31.07 8.25 -51.55
N GLN A 61 29.79 7.88 -51.40
CA GLN A 61 28.68 8.78 -51.69
C GLN A 61 28.59 9.92 -50.66
N PRO A 62 28.12 11.12 -51.07
CA PRO A 62 27.86 12.22 -50.14
C PRO A 62 26.82 11.80 -49.08
N VAL A 63 27.16 12.02 -47.81
CA VAL A 63 26.33 11.60 -46.68
C VAL A 63 25.15 12.56 -46.49
N PRO A 64 23.90 12.08 -46.54
CA PRO A 64 22.72 12.93 -46.35
C PRO A 64 22.61 13.44 -44.92
N ALA A 65 22.14 14.69 -44.76
CA ALA A 65 22.01 15.36 -43.46
C ALA A 65 20.95 14.75 -42.52
N THR A 66 20.20 13.73 -42.98
CA THR A 66 19.06 13.14 -42.27
C THR A 66 19.41 12.59 -40.89
N GLY A 67 20.54 11.90 -40.70
CA GLY A 67 20.92 11.39 -39.38
C GLY A 67 21.36 12.47 -38.38
N LEU A 68 21.83 13.63 -38.86
CA LEU A 68 22.16 14.78 -38.02
C LEU A 68 20.89 15.45 -37.54
N VAL A 69 19.94 15.65 -38.46
CA VAL A 69 18.63 16.24 -38.12
C VAL A 69 17.88 15.33 -37.15
N THR A 70 17.80 14.01 -37.39
CA THR A 70 17.11 13.09 -36.48
C THR A 70 17.82 12.93 -35.14
N GLY A 71 19.16 12.97 -35.11
CA GLY A 71 19.92 12.98 -33.86
C GLY A 71 19.70 14.24 -33.02
N ILE A 72 19.69 15.43 -33.64
CA ILE A 72 19.39 16.69 -32.95
C ILE A 72 17.94 16.68 -32.44
N ILE A 73 16.98 16.30 -33.29
CA ILE A 73 15.56 16.22 -32.88
C ILE A 73 15.39 15.24 -31.72
N GLY A 74 16.01 14.05 -31.81
CA GLY A 74 15.95 13.04 -30.74
C GLY A 74 16.57 13.49 -29.42
N LEU A 75 17.46 14.50 -29.43
CA LEU A 75 18.10 15.04 -28.23
C LEU A 75 17.36 16.28 -27.69
N VAL A 76 16.83 17.13 -28.58
CA VAL A 76 16.05 18.33 -28.23
C VAL A 76 14.65 17.94 -27.72
N LEU A 77 14.01 16.94 -28.33
CA LEU A 77 12.64 16.55 -28.00
C LEU A 77 12.48 16.12 -26.51
N PRO A 78 13.34 15.27 -25.93
CA PRO A 78 13.29 14.97 -24.49
C PRO A 78 13.50 16.21 -23.61
N VAL A 79 14.44 17.08 -23.96
CA VAL A 79 14.75 18.30 -23.20
C VAL A 79 13.54 19.24 -23.17
N LEU A 80 12.83 19.35 -24.29
CA LEU A 80 11.63 20.18 -24.40
C LEU A 80 10.43 19.59 -23.65
N MET A 81 10.36 18.26 -23.50
CA MET A 81 9.31 17.55 -22.75
C MET A 81 9.52 17.55 -21.24
N LEU A 82 10.76 17.73 -20.77
CA LEU A 82 11.13 17.75 -19.35
C LEU A 82 10.26 18.68 -18.46
N PRO A 83 9.97 19.94 -18.84
CA PRO A 83 9.08 20.80 -18.05
C PRO A 83 7.65 20.26 -17.97
N PHE A 84 7.12 19.67 -19.05
CA PHE A 84 5.78 19.08 -19.05
C PHE A 84 5.68 17.89 -18.09
N VAL A 85 6.68 17.00 -18.10
CA VAL A 85 6.77 15.87 -17.16
C VAL A 85 6.87 16.38 -15.72
N GLY A 86 7.64 17.46 -15.49
CA GLY A 86 7.75 18.11 -14.19
C GLY A 86 6.40 18.62 -13.66
N ILE A 87 5.63 19.33 -14.50
CA ILE A 87 4.30 19.85 -14.15
C ILE A 87 3.32 18.71 -13.83
N VAL A 88 3.27 17.68 -14.68
CA VAL A 88 2.38 16.53 -14.44
C VAL A 88 2.77 15.81 -13.14
N SER A 89 4.06 15.64 -12.87
CA SER A 89 4.55 15.01 -11.63
C SER A 89 4.17 15.83 -10.39
N ALA A 90 4.28 17.16 -10.46
CA ALA A 90 3.93 18.05 -9.34
C ALA A 90 2.45 17.93 -8.94
N ILE A 91 1.56 17.64 -9.89
CA ILE A 91 0.13 17.42 -9.62
C ILE A 91 -0.15 15.98 -9.19
N ALA A 92 0.50 15.00 -9.83
CA ALA A 92 0.24 13.59 -9.60
C ALA A 92 0.74 13.09 -8.23
N ILE A 93 1.89 13.57 -7.76
CA ILE A 93 2.49 13.16 -6.48
C ILE A 93 1.54 13.39 -5.28
N PRO A 94 1.01 14.61 -5.02
CA PRO A 94 0.13 14.83 -3.89
C PRO A 94 -1.17 14.03 -3.99
N ALA A 95 -1.73 13.87 -5.20
CA ALA A 95 -2.91 13.04 -5.41
C ALA A 95 -2.65 11.56 -5.08
N LEU A 96 -1.51 11.01 -5.50
CA LEU A 96 -1.11 9.64 -5.23
C LEU A 96 -0.85 9.41 -3.74
N LEU A 97 -0.23 10.36 -3.05
CA LEU A 97 -0.03 10.29 -1.60
C LEU A 97 -1.39 10.28 -0.86
N GLY A 98 -2.32 11.15 -1.24
CA GLY A 98 -3.66 11.18 -0.65
C GLY A 98 -4.45 9.89 -0.89
N GLN A 99 -4.36 9.29 -2.08
CA GLN A 99 -4.99 8.01 -2.37
C GLN A 99 -4.39 6.86 -1.53
N ARG A 100 -3.07 6.84 -1.35
CA ARG A 100 -2.40 5.83 -0.52
C ARG A 100 -2.80 5.95 0.95
N GLU A 101 -2.93 7.16 1.47
CA GLU A 101 -3.41 7.36 2.85
C GLU A 101 -4.84 6.83 3.04
N ARG A 102 -5.76 7.13 2.12
CA ARG A 102 -7.13 6.61 2.17
C ARG A 102 -7.18 5.08 2.07
N ALA A 103 -6.37 4.49 1.19
CA ALA A 103 -6.30 3.04 1.08
C ALA A 103 -5.80 2.38 2.39
N ARG A 104 -4.85 3.01 3.08
CA ARG A 104 -4.36 2.55 4.38
C ARG A 104 -5.42 2.69 5.47
N GLU A 105 -6.15 3.80 5.50
CA GLU A 105 -7.27 4.02 6.44
C GLU A 105 -8.34 2.93 6.28
N VAL A 106 -8.78 2.67 5.04
CA VAL A 106 -9.76 1.61 4.73
C VAL A 106 -9.24 0.24 5.12
N ALA A 107 -7.95 -0.05 4.90
CA ALA A 107 -7.37 -1.33 5.28
C ALA A 107 -7.39 -1.54 6.81
N VAL A 108 -7.03 -0.52 7.60
CA VAL A 108 -7.09 -0.61 9.08
C VAL A 108 -8.53 -0.74 9.56
N GLN A 109 -9.47 0.00 8.95
CA GLN A 109 -10.89 -0.12 9.29
C GLN A 109 -11.40 -1.54 9.01
N ALA A 110 -11.04 -2.14 7.87
CA ALA A 110 -11.39 -3.52 7.55
C ALA A 110 -10.77 -4.52 8.52
N MET A 111 -9.54 -4.28 8.99
CA MET A 111 -8.89 -5.12 10.01
C MET A 111 -9.60 -5.06 11.37
N VAL A 112 -10.00 -3.86 11.81
CA VAL A 112 -10.77 -3.68 13.06
C VAL A 112 -12.11 -4.41 12.96
N GLU A 113 -12.81 -4.24 11.84
CA GLU A 113 -14.12 -4.88 11.63
C GLU A 113 -14.01 -6.40 11.52
N ALA A 114 -12.98 -6.92 10.82
CA ALA A 114 -12.72 -8.36 10.77
C ALA A 114 -12.42 -8.95 12.16
N ALA A 115 -11.64 -8.23 12.98
CA ALA A 115 -11.35 -8.66 14.35
C ALA A 115 -12.60 -8.64 15.24
N ARG A 116 -13.46 -7.62 15.08
CA ARG A 116 -14.76 -7.53 15.77
C ARG A 116 -15.64 -8.73 15.42
N GLN A 117 -15.84 -8.98 14.13
CA GLN A 117 -16.66 -10.10 13.64
C GLN A 117 -16.12 -11.46 14.12
N GLN A 118 -14.80 -11.66 14.06
CA GLN A 118 -14.21 -12.92 14.50
C GLN A 118 -14.33 -13.10 16.02
N ALA A 119 -14.20 -12.03 16.79
CA ALA A 119 -14.43 -12.08 18.23
C ALA A 119 -15.89 -12.37 18.59
N GLU A 120 -16.87 -11.82 17.87
CA GLU A 120 -18.29 -12.15 18.04
C GLU A 120 -18.56 -13.63 17.79
N LEU A 121 -17.98 -14.19 16.72
CA LEU A 121 -18.08 -15.63 16.42
C LEU A 121 -17.46 -16.49 17.52
N ILE A 122 -16.27 -16.12 18.03
CA ILE A 122 -15.61 -16.82 19.14
C ILE A 122 -16.47 -16.75 20.40
N VAL A 123 -17.01 -15.59 20.75
CA VAL A 123 -17.88 -15.42 21.92
C VAL A 123 -19.13 -16.30 21.78
N THR A 124 -19.74 -16.35 20.60
CA THR A 124 -20.92 -17.16 20.33
C THR A 124 -20.62 -18.66 20.44
N ASP A 125 -19.49 -19.12 19.89
CA ASP A 125 -19.03 -20.51 19.98
C ASP A 125 -18.72 -20.93 21.43
N LEU A 126 -18.12 -20.04 22.22
CA LEU A 126 -17.86 -20.29 23.65
C LEU A 126 -19.16 -20.42 24.45
N HIS A 127 -20.15 -19.54 24.19
CA HIS A 127 -21.47 -19.65 24.82
C HIS A 127 -22.19 -20.94 24.43
N ALA A 128 -22.08 -21.37 23.16
CA ALA A 128 -22.69 -22.61 22.71
C ALA A 128 -22.06 -23.86 23.36
N LYS A 129 -20.74 -23.84 23.63
CA LYS A 129 -20.02 -24.94 24.26
C LYS A 129 -20.26 -25.06 25.77
N ALA A 130 -20.46 -23.93 26.45
CA ALA A 130 -20.72 -23.89 27.89
C ALA A 130 -21.83 -22.88 28.20
N PRO A 131 -23.11 -23.26 27.98
CA PRO A 131 -24.24 -22.40 28.32
C PRO A 131 -24.21 -22.03 29.80
N GLY A 132 -24.42 -20.75 30.12
CA GLY A 132 -24.40 -20.23 31.49
C GLY A 132 -23.00 -19.90 32.05
N GLN A 133 -21.91 -20.26 31.36
CA GLN A 133 -20.57 -19.85 31.75
C GLN A 133 -20.16 -18.57 31.02
N VAL A 134 -19.76 -17.56 31.78
CA VAL A 134 -19.28 -16.28 31.23
C VAL A 134 -17.94 -16.47 30.53
N PRO A 135 -17.80 -16.21 29.22
CA PRO A 135 -16.52 -16.32 28.54
C PRO A 135 -15.57 -15.23 29.02
N SER A 136 -14.40 -15.65 29.51
CA SER A 136 -13.34 -14.73 29.88
C SER A 136 -12.81 -14.01 28.63
N GLN A 137 -12.64 -12.69 28.75
CA GLN A 137 -12.06 -11.84 27.70
C GLN A 137 -10.69 -12.33 27.25
N ASP A 138 -9.88 -12.86 28.17
CA ASP A 138 -8.55 -13.37 27.85
C ASP A 138 -8.60 -14.60 26.94
N VAL A 139 -9.61 -15.45 27.10
CA VAL A 139 -9.82 -16.62 26.23
C VAL A 139 -10.19 -16.16 24.82
N VAL A 140 -11.06 -15.15 24.70
CA VAL A 140 -11.44 -14.56 23.42
C VAL A 140 -10.22 -13.94 22.72
N ILE A 141 -9.44 -13.15 23.44
CA ILE A 141 -8.22 -12.51 22.92
C ILE A 141 -7.18 -13.56 22.48
N GLN A 142 -7.01 -14.62 23.27
CA GLN A 142 -6.09 -15.71 22.94
C GLN A 142 -6.55 -16.50 21.72
N ALA A 143 -7.83 -16.80 21.60
CA ALA A 143 -8.40 -17.47 20.44
C ALA A 143 -8.22 -16.62 19.17
N LEU A 144 -8.50 -15.31 19.27
CA LEU A 144 -8.31 -14.37 18.17
C LEU A 144 -6.84 -14.29 17.71
N SER A 145 -5.89 -14.32 18.65
CA SER A 145 -4.45 -14.29 18.32
C SER A 145 -3.95 -15.52 17.54
N ARG A 146 -4.73 -16.61 17.52
CA ARG A 146 -4.43 -17.85 16.80
C ARG A 146 -5.25 -18.00 15.53
N ASP A 147 -6.17 -17.08 15.27
CA ASP A 147 -7.06 -17.15 14.12
C ASP A 147 -6.27 -16.95 12.80
N PRO A 148 -6.34 -17.90 11.85
CA PRO A 148 -5.61 -17.80 10.59
C PRO A 148 -6.00 -16.58 9.75
N GLY A 149 -7.27 -16.16 9.81
CA GLY A 149 -7.75 -14.97 9.10
C GLY A 149 -7.14 -13.70 9.67
N ILE A 150 -7.06 -13.58 10.99
CA ILE A 150 -6.40 -12.47 11.69
C ILE A 150 -4.89 -12.45 11.43
N LEU A 151 -4.23 -13.61 11.46
CA LEU A 151 -2.79 -13.73 11.19
C LEU A 151 -2.40 -13.45 9.74
N ALA A 152 -3.34 -13.57 8.79
CA ALA A 152 -3.08 -13.29 7.38
C ALA A 152 -2.96 -11.79 7.07
N PHE A 153 -3.48 -10.91 7.92
CA PHE A 153 -3.40 -9.47 7.70
C PHE A 153 -1.97 -8.95 7.85
N LYS A 154 -1.67 -7.88 7.10
CA LYS A 154 -0.41 -7.16 7.17
C LYS A 154 -0.67 -5.72 7.58
N ASN A 155 0.25 -5.14 8.34
CA ASN A 155 0.16 -3.74 8.69
C ASN A 155 0.34 -2.86 7.42
N PRO A 156 -0.63 -2.00 7.07
CA PRO A 156 -0.63 -1.23 5.83
C PRO A 156 0.35 -0.04 5.83
N TYR A 157 0.89 0.33 6.99
CA TYR A 157 1.87 1.40 7.16
C TYR A 157 3.30 0.86 7.26
N ASN A 158 3.51 -0.23 7.99
CA ASN A 158 4.82 -0.87 8.16
C ASN A 158 4.69 -2.39 8.08
N PRO A 159 5.07 -3.03 6.95
CA PRO A 159 4.99 -4.47 6.79
C PRO A 159 5.83 -5.29 7.78
N ALA A 160 6.83 -4.68 8.44
CA ALA A 160 7.64 -5.34 9.46
C ALA A 160 6.98 -5.30 10.86
N ALA A 161 6.00 -4.42 11.07
CA ALA A 161 5.22 -4.37 12.30
C ALA A 161 4.06 -5.38 12.23
N PRO A 162 3.66 -5.96 13.38
CA PRO A 162 2.51 -6.85 13.40
C PRO A 162 1.22 -6.09 13.04
N ALA A 163 0.31 -6.77 12.37
CA ALA A 163 -1.02 -6.25 12.03
C ALA A 163 -1.92 -6.17 13.28
N PHE A 164 -1.77 -7.13 14.19
CA PHE A 164 -2.49 -7.21 15.45
C PHE A 164 -1.54 -7.34 16.63
N LYS A 165 -1.87 -6.68 17.74
CA LYS A 165 -1.07 -6.74 18.98
C LYS A 165 -1.99 -6.74 20.20
N ARG A 166 -1.68 -7.54 21.21
CA ARG A 166 -2.37 -7.45 22.50
C ARG A 166 -1.86 -6.24 23.29
N GLY A 167 -2.76 -5.44 23.85
CA GLY A 167 -2.44 -4.26 24.66
C GLY A 167 -3.24 -3.02 24.24
N LYS A 168 -2.95 -1.87 24.87
CA LYS A 168 -3.63 -0.58 24.59
C LYS A 168 -2.83 0.34 23.67
N GLU A 169 -1.55 0.01 23.44
CA GLU A 169 -0.60 0.81 22.68
C GLU A 169 -0.14 0.08 21.42
N GLY A 170 -0.23 0.77 20.29
CA GLY A 170 0.07 0.25 18.97
C GLY A 170 0.72 1.30 18.10
N VAL A 171 1.58 0.85 17.19
CA VAL A 171 2.11 1.70 16.12
C VAL A 171 1.07 1.85 15.02
N LEU A 172 1.22 2.90 14.19
CA LEU A 172 0.34 3.12 13.04
C LEU A 172 0.09 1.85 12.22
N GLY A 173 -1.18 1.62 11.89
CA GLY A 173 -1.63 0.44 11.15
C GLY A 173 -1.81 -0.83 11.98
N THR A 174 -1.45 -0.82 13.27
CA THR A 174 -1.64 -1.97 14.15
C THR A 174 -3.00 -1.87 14.82
N VAL A 175 -3.75 -2.97 14.81
CA VAL A 175 -4.96 -3.10 15.61
C VAL A 175 -4.58 -3.71 16.95
N THR A 176 -4.78 -2.94 18.01
CA THR A 176 -4.54 -3.37 19.37
C THR A 176 -5.80 -3.95 19.99
N VAL A 177 -5.66 -5.08 20.68
CA VAL A 177 -6.78 -5.80 21.31
C VAL A 177 -6.54 -5.89 22.81
N TYR A 178 -7.52 -5.48 23.62
CA TYR A 178 -7.40 -5.48 25.07
C TYR A 178 -8.75 -5.69 25.77
N PRO A 179 -8.74 -6.28 26.97
CA PRO A 179 -9.93 -6.38 27.81
C PRO A 179 -10.31 -5.00 28.37
N ASP A 180 -11.61 -4.74 28.48
CA ASP A 180 -12.13 -3.57 29.17
C ASP A 180 -13.35 -3.91 30.04
N MET A 181 -13.56 -3.12 31.09
CA MET A 181 -14.67 -3.32 32.02
C MET A 181 -15.25 -1.96 32.37
N GLU A 182 -16.54 -1.79 32.13
CA GLU A 182 -17.25 -0.54 32.39
C GLU A 182 -18.38 -0.80 33.39
N GLU A 183 -18.49 0.04 34.43
CA GLU A 183 -19.56 -0.02 35.41
C GLU A 183 -20.41 1.25 35.30
N VAL A 184 -21.66 1.12 34.87
CA VAL A 184 -22.60 2.23 34.71
C VAL A 184 -23.90 1.89 35.42
N GLY A 185 -24.29 2.71 36.40
CA GLY A 185 -25.59 2.57 37.08
C GLY A 185 -25.79 1.22 37.80
N GLY A 186 -24.71 0.58 38.26
CA GLY A 186 -24.75 -0.75 38.88
C GLY A 186 -24.69 -1.92 37.89
N VAL A 187 -24.62 -1.66 36.58
CA VAL A 187 -24.39 -2.69 35.56
C VAL A 187 -22.91 -2.73 35.22
N THR A 188 -22.27 -3.90 35.40
CA THR A 188 -20.89 -4.15 34.98
C THR A 188 -20.90 -4.85 33.63
N THR A 189 -20.25 -4.26 32.63
CA THR A 189 -20.11 -4.80 31.29
C THR A 189 -18.65 -5.11 31.01
N TRP A 190 -18.38 -6.35 30.61
CA TRP A 190 -17.09 -6.82 30.15
C TRP A 190 -17.09 -6.80 28.62
N SER A 191 -16.12 -6.12 28.03
CA SER A 191 -15.93 -6.10 26.57
C SER A 191 -14.48 -6.33 26.15
N VAL A 192 -14.29 -6.83 24.94
CA VAL A 192 -12.99 -6.83 24.26
C VAL A 192 -12.99 -5.61 23.33
N LYS A 193 -12.05 -4.69 23.56
CA LYS A 193 -11.87 -3.49 22.73
C LYS A 193 -10.81 -3.70 21.67
N PHE A 194 -11.11 -3.18 20.49
CA PHE A 194 -10.26 -3.13 19.31
C PHE A 194 -9.94 -1.69 19.01
N ARG A 195 -8.67 -1.36 18.84
CA ARG A 195 -8.24 0.00 18.51
C ARG A 195 -7.22 -0.04 17.37
N GLY A 196 -7.57 0.55 16.23
CA GLY A 196 -6.66 0.77 15.11
C GLY A 196 -6.15 2.21 15.11
N THR A 197 -4.83 2.40 15.06
CA THR A 197 -4.23 3.74 14.93
C THR A 197 -3.98 4.07 13.45
N ILE A 198 -4.58 5.15 12.95
CA ILE A 198 -4.41 5.62 11.57
C ILE A 198 -3.84 7.05 11.54
N ARG A 199 -3.29 7.46 10.39
CA ARG A 199 -2.88 8.85 10.15
C ARG A 199 -3.73 9.46 9.04
N ARG A 200 -4.36 10.60 9.31
CA ARG A 200 -5.19 11.35 8.36
C ARG A 200 -4.86 12.84 8.44
N GLY A 201 -4.41 13.42 7.33
CA GLY A 201 -4.06 14.84 7.28
C GLY A 201 -2.94 15.23 8.25
N GLY A 202 -1.99 14.33 8.49
CA GLY A 202 -0.86 14.53 9.41
C GLY A 202 -1.18 14.30 10.89
N GLN A 203 -2.44 14.07 11.27
CA GLN A 203 -2.83 13.76 12.64
C GLN A 203 -3.13 12.28 12.82
N GLU A 204 -2.82 11.74 14.00
CA GLU A 204 -3.19 10.39 14.37
C GLU A 204 -4.65 10.36 14.83
N ARG A 205 -5.40 9.38 14.34
CA ARG A 205 -6.78 9.12 14.74
C ARG A 205 -6.92 7.67 15.13
N LEU A 206 -7.84 7.42 16.05
CA LEU A 206 -8.16 6.08 16.52
C LEU A 206 -9.47 5.63 15.88
N ILE A 207 -9.48 4.40 15.38
CA ILE A 207 -10.68 3.66 15.01
C ILE A 207 -10.90 2.67 16.13
N GLU A 208 -12.06 2.73 16.78
CA GLU A 208 -12.40 1.85 17.89
C GLU A 208 -13.61 1.00 17.56
N ALA A 209 -13.59 -0.23 18.05
CA ALA A 209 -14.73 -1.14 18.06
C ALA A 209 -14.69 -1.96 19.35
N GLU A 210 -15.82 -2.52 19.74
CA GLU A 210 -15.90 -3.37 20.92
C GLU A 210 -16.84 -4.54 20.71
N VAL A 211 -16.59 -5.62 21.43
CA VAL A 211 -17.45 -6.79 21.51
C VAL A 211 -17.73 -7.07 22.98
N ILE A 212 -19.00 -6.98 23.36
CA ILE A 212 -19.45 -7.28 24.72
C ILE A 212 -19.38 -8.80 24.92
N THR A 213 -18.66 -9.23 25.96
CA THR A 213 -18.57 -10.64 26.34
C THR A 213 -19.61 -11.00 27.38
N HIS A 214 -19.93 -10.09 28.30
CA HIS A 214 -20.92 -10.30 29.35
C HIS A 214 -21.38 -8.98 29.98
N THR A 215 -22.61 -8.99 30.51
CA THR A 215 -23.19 -7.89 31.27
C THR A 215 -23.83 -8.46 32.54
N GLN A 216 -23.49 -7.90 33.70
CA GLN A 216 -24.05 -8.27 35.00
C GLN A 216 -24.67 -7.05 35.66
N GLU A 217 -25.95 -7.14 36.01
CA GLU A 217 -26.66 -6.12 36.78
C GLU A 217 -26.52 -6.40 38.28
N LYS A 218 -26.00 -5.44 39.06
CA LYS A 218 -26.07 -5.47 40.52
C LYS A 218 -27.46 -5.02 40.96
N VAL A 219 -28.37 -5.98 41.08
CA VAL A 219 -29.69 -5.74 41.67
C VAL A 219 -29.51 -5.43 43.16
N HIS A 220 -29.66 -4.16 43.56
CA HIS A 220 -29.74 -3.78 44.96
C HIS A 220 -31.13 -4.17 45.49
N GLY A 221 -31.24 -5.36 46.07
CA GLY A 221 -32.45 -5.80 46.76
C GLY A 221 -32.64 -5.02 48.07
N ARG A 222 -33.75 -4.31 48.21
CA ARG A 222 -34.14 -3.68 49.48
C ARG A 222 -34.73 -4.77 50.40
N THR A 223 -33.98 -5.20 51.41
CA THR A 223 -34.50 -5.92 52.58
C THR A 223 -34.47 -4.98 53.79
N GLU A 224 -35.44 -5.12 54.69
CA GLU A 224 -35.77 -4.12 55.72
C GLU A 224 -34.65 -3.84 56.76
N ASP A 225 -33.53 -4.58 56.76
CA ASP A 225 -32.50 -4.51 57.80
C ASP A 225 -31.07 -4.16 57.35
N GLY A 226 -30.86 -3.70 56.10
CA GLY A 226 -29.56 -3.14 55.68
C GLY A 226 -29.09 -3.58 54.30
N TRP A 227 -28.04 -2.91 53.80
CA TRP A 227 -27.45 -3.14 52.48
C TRP A 227 -26.67 -4.46 52.45
N GLU A 228 -27.17 -5.49 51.77
CA GLU A 228 -26.39 -6.69 51.46
C GLU A 228 -26.36 -6.96 49.95
N VAL A 229 -25.19 -7.31 49.43
CA VAL A 229 -24.95 -7.59 48.00
C VAL A 229 -25.52 -8.98 47.68
N VAL A 230 -26.69 -9.04 47.07
CA VAL A 230 -27.31 -10.31 46.65
C VAL A 230 -26.70 -10.74 45.31
N GLN A 231 -25.82 -11.75 45.33
CA GLN A 231 -25.45 -12.48 44.11
C GLN A 231 -26.66 -13.32 43.63
N PRO A 232 -27.00 -13.33 42.33
CA PRO A 232 -28.05 -14.21 41.84
C PRO A 232 -27.66 -15.68 42.08
N PRO A 233 -28.60 -16.55 42.47
CA PRO A 233 -28.31 -17.96 42.72
C PRO A 233 -27.81 -18.63 41.43
N ALA A 234 -26.72 -19.39 41.55
CA ALA A 234 -26.23 -20.24 40.47
C ALA A 234 -27.35 -21.21 40.02
N GLU A 235 -27.63 -21.25 38.72
CA GLU A 235 -28.57 -22.22 38.15
C GLU A 235 -28.14 -23.64 38.54
N PRO A 236 -29.06 -24.46 39.09
CA PRO A 236 -28.73 -25.83 39.45
C PRO A 236 -28.46 -26.66 38.18
N PRO A 237 -27.54 -27.64 38.23
CA PRO A 237 -27.19 -28.44 37.07
C PRO A 237 -28.40 -29.24 36.58
N ALA A 238 -28.65 -29.17 35.27
CA ALA A 238 -29.71 -29.92 34.59
C ALA A 238 -29.63 -31.42 34.92
N GLN A 239 -30.66 -31.94 35.60
CA GLN A 239 -30.84 -33.37 35.79
C GLN A 239 -31.05 -34.06 34.44
N LYS A 240 -30.13 -34.96 34.09
CA LYS A 240 -30.31 -35.92 32.99
C LYS A 240 -31.44 -36.89 33.35
N ASN A 241 -32.44 -36.98 32.48
CA ASN A 241 -33.29 -38.17 32.30
C ASN A 241 -32.96 -38.81 30.96
#